data_AF-A0A923ZU36-F1
#
_entry.id   AF-A0A923ZU36-F1
#
_cell.length_a   1.000
_cell.length_b   1.000
_cell.length_c   1.000
_cell.angle_alpha   90.00
_cell.angle_beta   90.00
_cell.angle_gamma   90.00
#
_symmetry.space_group_name_H-M   'P 1'
#
loop_
_entity.id
_entity.type
_entity.pdbx_description
1 polymer ?
#
loop_
_entity_poly.entity_id
_entity_poly.type
_entity_poly.pdbx_seq_one_letter_code
_entity_poly.pdbx_strand_id
1 'polypeptide(L)'
;GLMDYYFTNIRFNHFMVNQGVGKPFSDKTQEVGLMNFAISWGANFADFDNDGDVDLYVSNGDLNPNCVPMADFYFENDKGHFQEKASFVGLNDYGIGRGSVVFDYDKDGDLDILVVNQKAILDYPVESVTHLYRNDSPKGNWLKIALKGTQSESHGLGSRVEVVAGGKHMIREIDGGGSSHISQNSTIAHFGLGAATIVDSIIIKWTGGKQQILTNQKINRFIIITESQNRSALTEMWLLGVIGLFILGIIFWITKKRMST
;
A
#
# COMPACT_ATOMS: atom_id res chain seq x y z
N GLY A 1 7.42 -9.74 -6.25
CA GLY A 1 7.71 -8.88 -7.42
C GLY A 1 6.63 -9.00 -8.48
N LEU A 2 6.21 -10.24 -8.78
CA LEU A 2 4.92 -10.50 -9.42
C LEU A 2 3.78 -10.27 -8.42
N MET A 3 2.56 -10.06 -8.93
CA MET A 3 1.35 -9.94 -8.13
C MET A 3 0.77 -11.33 -7.88
N ASP A 4 0.69 -11.70 -6.60
CA ASP A 4 0.03 -12.91 -6.10
C ASP A 4 -1.40 -12.56 -5.65
N TYR A 5 -2.26 -13.56 -5.49
CA TYR A 5 -3.64 -13.33 -5.06
C TYR A 5 -4.01 -14.21 -3.86
N TYR A 6 -4.62 -13.59 -2.86
CA TYR A 6 -5.44 -14.30 -1.88
C TYR A 6 -6.90 -14.03 -2.20
N PHE A 7 -7.75 -15.05 -2.18
CA PHE A 7 -9.19 -14.84 -2.31
C PHE A 7 -9.95 -15.54 -1.21
N THR A 8 -10.93 -14.82 -0.67
CA THR A 8 -11.88 -15.33 0.31
C THR A 8 -12.96 -16.15 -0.35
N ASN A 9 -13.45 -17.17 0.33
CA ASN A 9 -14.46 -18.08 -0.20
C ASN A 9 -15.36 -18.61 0.93
N ILE A 10 -16.39 -19.35 0.53
CA ILE A 10 -17.14 -20.21 1.43
C ILE A 10 -16.33 -21.50 1.61
N ARG A 11 -15.91 -21.79 2.85
CA ARG A 11 -15.04 -22.89 3.29
C ARG A 11 -13.55 -22.59 3.15
N PHE A 12 -12.95 -22.87 1.99
CA PHE A 12 -11.50 -22.81 1.81
C PHE A 12 -11.12 -21.55 1.05
N ASN A 13 -10.37 -20.68 1.71
CA ASN A 13 -9.68 -19.58 1.06
C ASN A 13 -8.43 -20.12 0.35
N HIS A 14 -7.92 -19.38 -0.64
CA HIS A 14 -6.72 -19.81 -1.35
C HIS A 14 -5.72 -18.68 -1.53
N PHE A 15 -4.44 -19.05 -1.40
CA PHE A 15 -3.29 -18.22 -1.74
C PHE A 15 -2.63 -18.74 -3.02
N MET A 16 -2.74 -17.95 -4.08
CA MET A 16 -2.33 -18.29 -5.44
C MET A 16 -1.09 -17.49 -5.82
N VAL A 17 0.03 -18.19 -6.03
CA VAL A 17 1.32 -17.57 -6.37
C VAL A 17 1.53 -17.52 -7.87
N ASN A 18 1.86 -16.33 -8.37
CA ASN A 18 2.09 -16.05 -9.77
C ASN A 18 3.42 -16.65 -10.25
N GLN A 19 3.35 -17.46 -11.31
CA GLN A 19 4.51 -18.17 -11.86
C GLN A 19 5.17 -17.44 -13.05
N GLY A 20 4.66 -16.26 -13.41
CA GLY A 20 5.10 -15.45 -14.54
C GLY A 20 4.24 -15.61 -15.79
N VAL A 21 4.59 -14.84 -16.82
CA VAL A 21 3.79 -14.72 -18.06
C VAL A 21 3.57 -16.07 -18.72
N GLY A 22 2.31 -16.37 -19.05
CA GLY A 22 1.91 -17.58 -19.76
C GLY A 22 1.89 -18.86 -18.91
N LYS A 23 2.11 -18.78 -17.60
CA LYS A 23 2.04 -19.93 -16.68
C LYS A 23 0.82 -19.81 -15.76
N PRO A 24 0.20 -20.94 -15.35
CA PRO A 24 -0.88 -20.92 -14.37
C PRO A 24 -0.35 -20.46 -13.00
N PHE A 25 -1.26 -19.95 -12.17
CA PHE A 25 -0.97 -19.74 -10.74
C PHE A 25 -0.78 -21.08 -10.04
N SER A 26 0.10 -21.10 -9.03
CA SER A 26 0.26 -22.25 -8.14
C SER A 26 -0.53 -22.02 -6.87
N ASP A 27 -1.40 -22.95 -6.48
CA ASP A 27 -1.99 -22.96 -5.14
C ASP A 27 -0.88 -23.30 -4.12
N LYS A 28 -0.65 -22.38 -3.19
CA LYS A 28 0.35 -22.50 -2.12
C LYS A 28 -0.27 -22.43 -0.73
N THR A 29 -1.60 -22.44 -0.65
CA THR A 29 -2.38 -22.21 0.57
C THR A 29 -1.91 -23.03 1.76
N GLN A 30 -1.78 -24.36 1.59
CA GLN A 30 -1.33 -25.24 2.65
C GLN A 30 0.15 -25.06 2.98
N GLU A 31 1.00 -24.86 1.97
CA GLU A 31 2.46 -24.72 2.12
C GLU A 31 2.83 -23.51 2.96
N VAL A 32 2.10 -22.40 2.79
CA VAL A 32 2.37 -21.15 3.50
C VAL A 32 1.59 -21.02 4.82
N GLY A 33 0.80 -22.01 5.22
CA GLY A 33 0.06 -21.98 6.50
C GLY A 33 -1.30 -21.27 6.47
N LEU A 34 -1.88 -21.05 5.28
CA LEU A 34 -3.18 -20.38 5.09
C LEU A 34 -4.36 -21.35 4.84
N MET A 35 -4.17 -22.65 5.11
CA MET A 35 -5.24 -23.65 4.96
C MET A 35 -6.18 -23.61 6.15
N ASN A 36 -7.30 -22.89 6.00
CA ASN A 36 -8.29 -22.67 7.05
C ASN A 36 -9.70 -22.95 6.53
N PHE A 37 -10.63 -23.28 7.43
CA PHE A 37 -12.04 -23.47 7.11
C PHE A 37 -12.86 -22.32 7.71
N ALA A 38 -13.35 -21.42 6.87
CA ALA A 38 -14.24 -20.34 7.27
C ALA A 38 -15.18 -19.90 6.14
N ILE A 39 -16.21 -19.13 6.46
CA ILE A 39 -16.91 -18.32 5.47
C ILE A 39 -16.29 -16.93 5.55
N SER A 40 -15.46 -16.61 4.57
CA SER A 40 -14.69 -15.36 4.55
C SER A 40 -15.27 -14.37 3.54
N TRP A 41 -15.28 -13.09 3.90
CA TRP A 41 -15.93 -12.03 3.13
C TRP A 41 -14.99 -10.95 2.62
N GLY A 42 -13.88 -10.75 3.32
CA GLY A 42 -12.93 -9.71 3.01
C GLY A 42 -11.57 -9.99 3.65
N ALA A 43 -10.51 -9.52 3.02
CA ALA A 43 -9.16 -9.81 3.46
C ALA A 43 -8.23 -8.63 3.19
N ASN A 44 -7.40 -8.27 4.16
CA ASN A 44 -6.47 -7.16 4.06
C ASN A 44 -5.04 -7.62 4.33
N PHE A 45 -4.15 -7.32 3.38
CA PHE A 45 -2.71 -7.43 3.57
C PHE A 45 -2.15 -6.12 4.12
N ALA A 46 -1.45 -6.18 5.24
CA ALA A 46 -0.81 -5.04 5.87
C ALA A 46 0.34 -5.49 6.77
N ASP A 47 1.32 -4.63 7.00
CA ASP A 47 2.45 -4.88 7.89
C ASP A 47 2.08 -4.27 9.25
N PHE A 48 1.45 -5.07 10.12
CA PHE A 48 0.85 -4.56 11.35
C PHE A 48 1.85 -4.40 12.47
N ASP A 49 2.99 -5.12 12.47
CA ASP A 49 4.00 -5.06 13.53
C ASP A 49 5.25 -4.22 13.15
N ASN A 50 5.25 -3.67 11.93
CA ASN A 50 6.31 -2.89 11.30
C ASN A 50 7.62 -3.67 11.09
N ASP A 51 7.59 -5.00 10.96
CA ASP A 51 8.79 -5.84 10.79
C ASP A 51 9.28 -5.97 9.32
N GLY A 52 8.49 -5.45 8.38
CA GLY A 52 8.77 -5.44 6.94
C GLY A 52 8.25 -6.67 6.20
N ASP A 53 7.59 -7.60 6.87
CA ASP A 53 6.81 -8.68 6.28
C ASP A 53 5.31 -8.30 6.33
N VAL A 54 4.53 -8.77 5.35
CA VAL A 54 3.12 -8.36 5.22
C VAL A 54 2.22 -9.46 5.77
N ASP A 55 1.49 -9.15 6.83
CA ASP A 55 0.49 -10.01 7.47
C ASP A 55 -0.83 -10.02 6.70
N LEU A 56 -1.75 -10.88 7.13
CA LEU A 56 -3.07 -11.02 6.53
C LEU A 56 -4.16 -11.05 7.59
N TYR A 57 -5.07 -10.08 7.55
CA TYR A 57 -6.33 -10.13 8.28
C TYR A 57 -7.46 -10.63 7.36
N VAL A 58 -8.37 -11.45 7.88
CA VAL A 58 -9.51 -11.99 7.13
C VAL A 58 -10.78 -11.85 7.97
N SER A 59 -11.75 -11.10 7.43
CA SER A 59 -13.07 -10.99 8.04
C SER A 59 -13.92 -12.20 7.69
N ASN A 60 -14.45 -12.84 8.72
CA ASN A 60 -15.28 -14.03 8.65
C ASN A 60 -16.67 -13.73 9.18
N GLY A 61 -17.63 -14.49 8.70
CA GLY A 61 -18.99 -14.36 9.18
C GLY A 61 -19.88 -15.39 8.53
N ASP A 62 -20.87 -15.85 9.26
CA ASP A 62 -21.74 -16.91 8.81
C ASP A 62 -22.67 -16.51 7.64
N LEU A 63 -23.39 -17.52 7.14
CA LEU A 63 -24.47 -17.38 6.17
C LEU A 63 -25.77 -17.87 6.80
N ASN A 64 -26.81 -17.04 6.78
CA ASN A 64 -28.15 -17.48 7.18
C ASN A 64 -28.62 -18.69 6.34
N PRO A 65 -29.33 -19.67 6.94
CA PRO A 65 -29.75 -19.74 8.34
C PRO A 65 -28.73 -20.42 9.28
N ASN A 66 -27.49 -20.67 8.82
CA ASN A 66 -26.47 -21.33 9.62
C ASN A 66 -25.87 -20.34 10.64
N CYS A 67 -26.43 -20.28 11.85
CA CYS A 67 -25.95 -19.42 12.94
C CYS A 67 -24.75 -20.02 13.69
N VAL A 68 -23.69 -20.43 12.97
CA VAL A 68 -22.47 -20.97 13.58
C VAL A 68 -21.40 -19.88 13.58
N PRO A 69 -21.03 -19.33 14.76
CA PRO A 69 -20.03 -18.28 14.82
C PRO A 69 -18.67 -18.71 14.28
N MET A 70 -18.07 -17.82 13.49
CA MET A 70 -16.78 -18.03 12.86
C MET A 70 -15.92 -16.82 13.20
N ALA A 71 -14.85 -17.03 13.96
CA ALA A 71 -13.95 -15.95 14.31
C ALA A 71 -13.27 -15.39 13.06
N ASP A 72 -13.07 -14.08 13.01
CA ASP A 72 -12.09 -13.44 12.14
C ASP A 72 -10.70 -14.07 12.34
N PHE A 73 -9.89 -14.03 11.28
CA PHE A 73 -8.50 -14.47 11.34
C PHE A 73 -7.52 -13.31 11.22
N TYR A 74 -6.39 -13.47 11.88
CA TYR A 74 -5.19 -12.66 11.69
C TYR A 74 -4.03 -13.63 11.55
N PHE A 75 -3.32 -13.54 10.44
CA PHE A 75 -2.15 -14.35 10.16
C PHE A 75 -0.91 -13.47 10.20
N GLU A 76 -0.07 -13.68 11.20
CA GLU A 76 1.26 -13.08 11.26
C GLU A 76 2.16 -13.79 10.24
N ASN A 77 2.90 -13.02 9.44
CA ASN A 77 3.79 -13.54 8.41
C ASN A 77 5.25 -13.50 8.86
N ASP A 78 5.85 -14.67 9.12
CA ASP A 78 7.29 -14.78 9.32
C ASP A 78 7.94 -15.34 8.05
N LYS A 79 8.56 -14.44 7.25
CA LYS A 79 9.35 -14.79 6.06
C LYS A 79 8.62 -15.69 5.05
N GLY A 80 7.33 -15.45 4.85
CA GLY A 80 6.48 -16.17 3.89
C GLY A 80 5.72 -17.36 4.49
N HIS A 81 5.83 -17.60 5.79
CA HIS A 81 5.01 -18.55 6.52
C HIS A 81 4.03 -17.81 7.43
N PHE A 82 2.74 -18.08 7.22
CA PHE A 82 1.64 -17.45 7.93
C PHE A 82 1.20 -18.31 9.11
N GLN A 83 1.01 -17.67 10.27
CA GLN A 83 0.49 -18.30 11.47
C GLN A 83 -0.78 -17.57 11.95
N GLU A 84 -1.88 -18.32 12.10
CA GLU A 84 -3.11 -17.81 12.70
C GLU A 84 -2.87 -17.42 14.17
N LYS A 85 -3.12 -16.16 14.52
CA LYS A 85 -2.87 -15.55 15.83
C LYS A 85 -3.98 -14.62 16.29
N ALA A 86 -5.16 -14.60 15.67
CA ALA A 86 -6.23 -13.66 16.00
C ALA A 86 -6.56 -13.66 17.49
N SER A 87 -6.64 -14.84 18.11
CA SER A 87 -6.93 -14.96 19.54
C SER A 87 -5.83 -14.39 20.45
N PHE A 88 -4.58 -14.45 20.01
CA PHE A 88 -3.43 -13.93 20.76
C PHE A 88 -3.37 -12.40 20.72
N VAL A 89 -3.78 -11.80 19.61
CA VAL A 89 -3.76 -10.33 19.41
C VAL A 89 -5.12 -9.66 19.62
N GLY A 90 -6.16 -10.44 19.98
CA GLY A 90 -7.50 -9.91 20.27
C GLY A 90 -8.33 -9.54 19.03
N LEU A 91 -8.01 -10.12 17.87
CA LEU A 91 -8.73 -9.93 16.60
C LEU A 91 -9.69 -11.07 16.26
N ASN A 92 -9.88 -12.06 17.14
CA ASN A 92 -10.74 -13.22 16.90
C ASN A 92 -12.23 -12.94 17.19
N ASP A 93 -12.78 -11.89 16.56
CA ASP A 93 -14.18 -11.51 16.70
C ASP A 93 -15.09 -12.56 16.03
N TYR A 94 -16.09 -13.05 16.77
CA TYR A 94 -17.05 -14.07 16.32
C TYR A 94 -18.35 -13.47 15.78
N GLY A 95 -18.46 -12.13 15.72
CA GLY A 95 -19.51 -11.41 15.05
C GLY A 95 -19.60 -11.76 13.55
N ILE A 96 -20.61 -11.20 12.89
CA ILE A 96 -20.83 -11.43 11.45
C ILE A 96 -20.01 -10.41 10.67
N GLY A 97 -18.71 -10.63 10.58
CA GLY A 97 -17.77 -9.79 9.84
C GLY A 97 -18.06 -9.74 8.34
N ARG A 98 -17.85 -8.56 7.75
CA ARG A 98 -17.98 -8.33 6.30
C ARG A 98 -16.83 -7.52 5.76
N GLY A 99 -16.91 -6.20 5.95
CA GLY A 99 -15.97 -5.23 5.39
C GLY A 99 -14.95 -4.87 6.43
N SER A 100 -13.72 -4.66 5.98
CA SER A 100 -12.63 -4.18 6.84
C SER A 100 -11.76 -3.19 6.09
N VAL A 101 -11.27 -2.18 6.79
CA VAL A 101 -10.38 -1.15 6.24
C VAL A 101 -9.18 -0.96 7.15
N VAL A 102 -8.01 -0.88 6.53
CA VAL A 102 -6.72 -0.66 7.21
C VAL A 102 -6.24 0.75 6.96
N PHE A 103 -5.86 1.44 8.04
CA PHE A 103 -5.35 2.81 8.02
C PHE A 103 -4.72 3.15 9.36
N ASP A 104 -3.84 4.15 9.38
CA ASP A 104 -3.30 4.71 10.63
C ASP A 104 -4.25 5.81 11.13
N TYR A 105 -5.09 5.47 12.10
CA TYR A 105 -6.18 6.29 12.63
C TYR A 105 -5.67 7.48 13.43
N ASP A 106 -4.69 7.27 14.30
CA ASP A 106 -4.19 8.28 15.25
C ASP A 106 -2.90 8.98 14.81
N LYS A 107 -2.30 8.51 13.71
CA LYS A 107 -1.12 9.04 13.01
C LYS A 107 0.21 8.76 13.71
N ASP A 108 0.31 7.68 14.47
CA ASP A 108 1.56 7.32 15.17
C ASP A 108 2.51 6.43 14.33
N GLY A 109 2.02 5.89 13.22
CA GLY A 109 2.79 5.13 12.24
C GLY A 109 2.57 3.63 12.24
N ASP A 110 1.78 3.11 13.17
CA ASP A 110 1.23 1.77 13.02
C ASP A 110 -0.09 1.78 12.22
N LEU A 111 -0.51 0.59 11.81
CA LEU A 111 -1.75 0.41 11.08
C LEU A 111 -2.81 -0.16 12.01
N ASP A 112 -3.96 0.50 12.02
CA ASP A 112 -5.18 0.08 12.70
C ASP A 112 -6.12 -0.60 11.71
N ILE A 113 -7.16 -1.24 12.26
CA ILE A 113 -8.21 -1.86 11.44
C ILE A 113 -9.61 -1.55 11.97
N LEU A 114 -10.48 -1.08 11.09
CA LEU A 114 -11.92 -0.99 11.35
C LEU A 114 -12.61 -2.17 10.67
N VAL A 115 -13.42 -2.89 11.43
CA VAL A 115 -14.18 -4.07 10.97
C VAL A 115 -15.67 -3.81 11.13
N VAL A 116 -16.40 -3.94 10.03
CA VAL A 116 -17.85 -3.76 9.98
C VAL A 116 -18.53 -5.11 10.11
N ASN A 117 -19.30 -5.26 11.18
CA ASN A 117 -20.11 -6.44 11.44
C ASN A 117 -21.58 -6.20 11.08
N GLN A 118 -22.23 -7.21 10.52
CA GLN A 118 -23.67 -7.19 10.24
C GLN A 118 -24.49 -7.59 11.46
N LYS A 119 -25.64 -6.94 11.62
CA LYS A 119 -26.64 -7.39 12.59
C LYS A 119 -27.27 -8.71 12.13
N ALA A 120 -27.26 -9.72 13.00
CA ALA A 120 -27.92 -10.99 12.73
C ALA A 120 -29.44 -10.82 12.57
N ILE A 121 -30.03 -11.60 11.66
CA ILE A 121 -31.50 -11.64 11.45
C ILE A 121 -32.17 -12.57 12.47
N LEU A 122 -31.50 -13.67 12.82
CA LEU A 122 -31.93 -14.65 13.82
C LEU A 122 -31.14 -14.47 15.13
N ASP A 123 -31.54 -15.23 16.15
CA ASP A 123 -30.81 -15.31 17.41
C ASP A 123 -29.39 -15.84 17.15
N TYR A 124 -28.40 -14.95 17.31
CA TYR A 124 -26.99 -15.26 17.14
C TYR A 124 -26.32 -15.19 18.53
N PRO A 125 -25.48 -16.17 18.88
CA PRO A 125 -24.99 -16.32 20.25
C PRO A 125 -23.92 -15.29 20.64
N VAL A 126 -23.42 -14.51 19.67
CA VAL A 126 -22.42 -13.47 19.87
C VAL A 126 -22.99 -12.14 19.39
N GLU A 127 -22.66 -11.04 20.07
CA GLU A 127 -23.05 -9.72 19.60
C GLU A 127 -22.22 -9.33 18.36
N SER A 128 -22.88 -8.88 17.30
CA SER A 128 -22.21 -8.43 16.08
C SER A 128 -22.20 -6.91 16.02
N VAL A 129 -21.10 -6.29 16.46
CA VAL A 129 -20.92 -4.83 16.44
C VAL A 129 -19.67 -4.44 15.66
N THR A 130 -19.69 -3.25 15.06
CA THR A 130 -18.53 -2.69 14.36
C THR A 130 -17.46 -2.32 15.38
N HIS A 131 -16.22 -2.72 15.13
CA HIS A 131 -15.07 -2.47 16.00
C HIS A 131 -13.98 -1.71 15.25
N LEU A 132 -13.42 -0.68 15.91
CA LEU A 132 -12.12 -0.12 15.57
C LEU A 132 -11.09 -0.75 16.50
N TYR A 133 -10.15 -1.48 15.93
CA TYR A 133 -9.01 -2.05 16.65
C TYR A 133 -7.84 -1.10 16.48
N ARG A 134 -7.50 -0.39 17.56
CA ARG A 134 -6.28 0.41 17.63
C ARG A 134 -5.10 -0.52 17.87
N ASN A 135 -4.10 -0.44 17.02
CA ASN A 135 -2.84 -1.12 17.20
C ASN A 135 -1.92 -0.23 18.06
N ASP A 136 -1.15 -0.85 18.94
CA ASP A 136 -0.13 -0.18 19.76
C ASP A 136 1.06 -1.15 19.98
N SER A 137 1.09 -2.24 19.23
CA SER A 137 2.06 -3.33 19.35
C SER A 137 3.41 -3.11 18.63
N PRO A 138 3.52 -2.29 17.56
CA PRO A 138 4.73 -2.24 16.77
C PRO A 138 5.94 -1.67 17.51
N LYS A 139 7.10 -2.20 17.13
CA LYS A 139 8.40 -1.73 17.61
C LYS A 139 9.37 -1.39 16.47
N GLY A 140 9.01 -1.80 15.25
CA GLY A 140 9.76 -1.51 14.04
C GLY A 140 9.63 -0.06 13.60
N ASN A 141 10.58 0.37 12.80
CA ASN A 141 10.51 1.64 12.11
C ASN A 141 9.53 1.55 10.94
N TRP A 142 9.04 2.68 10.46
CA TRP A 142 8.02 2.73 9.42
C TRP A 142 8.25 3.89 8.45
N LEU A 143 7.61 3.83 7.29
CA LEU A 143 7.50 4.94 6.35
C LEU A 143 6.10 4.96 5.74
N LYS A 144 5.48 6.13 5.73
CA LYS A 144 4.20 6.36 5.02
C LYS A 144 4.38 7.35 3.89
N ILE A 145 3.82 7.03 2.73
CA ILE A 145 3.95 7.81 1.50
C ILE A 145 2.56 8.09 0.92
N ALA A 146 2.18 9.35 0.86
CA ALA A 146 1.08 9.81 0.03
C ALA A 146 1.61 10.35 -1.30
N LEU A 147 0.94 10.01 -2.40
CA LEU A 147 1.27 10.52 -3.72
C LEU A 147 0.34 11.68 -4.09
N LYS A 148 0.91 12.67 -4.79
CA LYS A 148 0.17 13.78 -5.39
C LYS A 148 0.53 13.88 -6.87
N GLY A 149 -0.32 13.30 -7.73
CA GLY A 149 -0.18 13.44 -9.17
C GLY A 149 -0.44 14.87 -9.63
N THR A 150 0.25 15.29 -10.68
CA THR A 150 0.06 16.60 -11.31
C THR A 150 -0.24 16.49 -12.80
N GLN A 151 0.29 15.47 -13.46
CA GLN A 151 -0.14 14.99 -14.77
C GLN A 151 -0.86 13.63 -14.64
N SER A 152 -0.38 12.79 -13.72
CA SER A 152 -1.05 11.55 -13.29
C SER A 152 -2.29 11.83 -12.43
N GLU A 153 -3.01 10.76 -12.07
CA GLU A 153 -4.16 10.83 -11.15
C GLU A 153 -3.76 11.54 -9.84
N SER A 154 -4.63 12.44 -9.37
CA SER A 154 -4.39 13.40 -8.28
C SER A 154 -3.97 12.79 -6.94
N HIS A 155 -4.41 11.58 -6.63
CA HIS A 155 -4.05 10.81 -5.43
C HIS A 155 -3.09 9.65 -5.75
N GLY A 156 -2.57 9.60 -6.99
CA GLY A 156 -1.62 8.60 -7.44
C GLY A 156 -2.23 7.22 -7.72
N LEU A 157 -3.56 7.10 -7.83
CA LEU A 157 -4.22 5.80 -8.07
C LEU A 157 -3.65 5.10 -9.31
N GLY A 158 -3.29 3.83 -9.17
CA GLY A 158 -2.63 3.00 -10.19
C GLY A 158 -1.10 3.15 -10.22
N SER A 159 -0.51 4.00 -9.39
CA SER A 159 0.95 4.14 -9.30
C SER A 159 1.52 3.02 -8.42
N ARG A 160 2.78 2.66 -8.69
CA ARG A 160 3.55 1.73 -7.85
C ARG A 160 4.63 2.48 -7.09
N VAL A 161 4.71 2.23 -5.79
CA VAL A 161 5.76 2.72 -4.89
C VAL A 161 6.60 1.54 -4.45
N GLU A 162 7.90 1.63 -4.69
CA GLU A 162 8.88 0.65 -4.22
C GLU A 162 9.82 1.32 -3.23
N VAL A 163 10.13 0.62 -2.14
CA VAL A 163 11.02 1.10 -1.07
C VAL A 163 12.13 0.09 -0.89
N VAL A 164 13.37 0.56 -0.87
CA VAL A 164 14.57 -0.22 -0.52
C VAL A 164 15.10 0.30 0.80
N ALA A 165 15.13 -0.56 1.81
CA ALA A 165 15.62 -0.24 3.15
C ALA A 165 16.05 -1.52 3.87
N GLY A 166 17.16 -1.48 4.61
CA GLY A 166 17.60 -2.61 5.44
C GLY A 166 17.87 -3.91 4.67
N GLY A 167 18.20 -3.81 3.38
CA GLY A 167 18.37 -4.97 2.50
C GLY A 167 17.08 -5.60 1.98
N LYS A 168 15.89 -5.09 2.36
CA LYS A 168 14.59 -5.48 1.81
C LYS A 168 14.20 -4.57 0.64
N HIS A 169 13.50 -5.13 -0.35
CA HIS A 169 12.86 -4.40 -1.45
C HIS A 169 11.36 -4.65 -1.38
N MET A 170 10.61 -3.63 -0.98
CA MET A 170 9.18 -3.69 -0.71
C MET A 170 8.39 -2.94 -1.78
N ILE A 171 7.18 -3.39 -2.06
CA ILE A 171 6.32 -2.82 -3.11
C ILE A 171 4.92 -2.59 -2.54
N ARG A 172 4.34 -1.43 -2.86
CA ARG A 172 2.92 -1.12 -2.68
C ARG A 172 2.38 -0.53 -3.98
N GLU A 173 1.19 -0.95 -4.38
CA GLU A 173 0.43 -0.31 -5.44
C GLU A 173 -0.62 0.59 -4.78
N ILE A 174 -0.80 1.79 -5.31
CA ILE A 174 -1.80 2.72 -4.80
C ILE A 174 -3.13 2.34 -5.45
N ASP A 175 -3.91 1.52 -4.76
CA ASP A 175 -5.27 1.20 -5.18
C ASP A 175 -6.29 2.21 -4.64
N GLY A 176 -7.43 2.29 -5.31
CA GLY A 176 -8.52 3.22 -5.02
C GLY A 176 -9.77 2.51 -4.52
N GLY A 177 -9.63 1.33 -3.91
CA GLY A 177 -10.75 0.56 -3.38
C GLY A 177 -10.76 -0.91 -3.77
N GLY A 178 -11.67 -1.66 -3.13
CA GLY A 178 -11.79 -3.11 -3.28
C GLY A 178 -10.91 -3.89 -2.30
N SER A 179 -10.48 -3.26 -1.20
CA SER A 179 -9.62 -3.89 -0.20
C SER A 179 -10.31 -4.99 0.60
N SER A 180 -11.63 -4.92 0.74
CA SER A 180 -12.45 -5.89 1.44
C SER A 180 -13.90 -5.76 0.95
N HIS A 181 -14.86 -6.43 1.60
CA HIS A 181 -16.27 -6.39 1.19
C HIS A 181 -16.81 -4.95 1.16
N ILE A 182 -17.04 -4.40 -0.04
CA ILE A 182 -17.55 -3.02 -0.27
C ILE A 182 -16.78 -1.98 0.57
N SER A 183 -15.46 -2.13 0.60
CA SER A 183 -14.56 -1.36 1.47
C SER A 183 -13.35 -0.83 0.70
N GLN A 184 -12.70 0.20 1.25
CA GLN A 184 -11.53 0.85 0.67
C GLN A 184 -10.54 1.25 1.77
N ASN A 185 -9.30 0.78 1.64
CA ASN A 185 -8.19 1.20 2.50
C ASN A 185 -7.76 2.63 2.20
N SER A 186 -6.94 3.19 3.10
CA SER A 186 -6.22 4.43 2.83
C SER A 186 -5.37 4.31 1.56
N THR A 187 -5.33 5.37 0.75
CA THR A 187 -4.43 5.47 -0.42
C THR A 187 -2.98 5.79 -0.03
N ILE A 188 -2.69 5.91 1.26
CA ILE A 188 -1.34 6.14 1.78
C ILE A 188 -0.61 4.79 1.83
N ALA A 189 0.46 4.66 1.06
CA ALA A 189 1.31 3.47 1.13
C ALA A 189 2.07 3.45 2.46
N HIS A 190 1.94 2.35 3.19
CA HIS A 190 2.68 2.08 4.41
C HIS A 190 3.71 0.96 4.17
N PHE A 191 4.86 1.14 4.80
CA PHE A 191 5.98 0.20 4.81
C PHE A 191 6.50 0.08 6.25
N GLY A 192 6.40 -1.11 6.86
CA GLY A 192 7.24 -1.45 7.99
C GLY A 192 8.67 -1.66 7.49
N LEU A 193 9.61 -1.17 8.28
CA LEU A 193 11.03 -1.12 7.96
C LEU A 193 11.86 -1.96 8.94
N GLY A 194 11.22 -2.58 9.94
CA GLY A 194 11.87 -3.33 11.00
C GLY A 194 12.96 -2.50 11.68
N ALA A 195 14.18 -3.04 11.71
CA ALA A 195 15.33 -2.39 12.31
C ALA A 195 16.04 -1.37 11.39
N ALA A 196 15.59 -1.17 10.15
CA ALA A 196 16.26 -0.25 9.23
C ALA A 196 16.20 1.19 9.75
N THR A 197 17.33 1.90 9.71
CA THR A 197 17.45 3.28 10.22
C THR A 197 17.47 4.34 9.11
N ILE A 198 17.50 3.90 7.85
CA ILE A 198 17.51 4.75 6.67
C ILE A 198 16.74 4.05 5.53
N VAL A 199 16.12 4.85 4.68
CA VAL A 199 15.52 4.39 3.42
C VAL A 199 16.47 4.75 2.30
N ASP A 200 17.07 3.72 1.70
CA ASP A 200 18.09 3.87 0.65
C ASP A 200 17.49 4.51 -0.59
N SER A 201 16.32 4.01 -1.02
CA SER A 201 15.59 4.59 -2.14
C SER A 201 14.07 4.40 -2.05
N ILE A 202 13.35 5.39 -2.58
CA ILE A 202 11.93 5.34 -2.90
C ILE A 202 11.82 5.50 -4.41
N ILE A 203 11.24 4.51 -5.08
CA ILE A 203 11.06 4.48 -6.53
C ILE A 203 9.56 4.51 -6.82
N ILE A 204 9.11 5.57 -7.48
CA ILE A 204 7.70 5.75 -7.84
C ILE A 204 7.58 5.56 -9.34
N LYS A 205 6.75 4.62 -9.75
CA LYS A 205 6.28 4.45 -11.12
C LYS A 205 4.86 5.01 -11.17
N TRP A 206 4.75 6.24 -11.64
CA TRP A 206 3.49 6.97 -11.71
C TRP A 206 2.55 6.36 -12.76
N THR A 207 1.25 6.50 -12.53
CA THR A 207 0.22 6.20 -13.53
C THR A 207 0.46 7.05 -14.77
N GLY A 208 0.82 6.42 -15.90
CA GLY A 208 1.30 7.10 -17.11
C GLY A 208 2.76 6.80 -17.46
N GLY A 209 3.47 6.04 -16.63
CA GLY A 209 4.77 5.45 -16.93
C GLY A 209 5.98 6.30 -16.56
N LYS A 210 5.79 7.52 -16.03
CA LYS A 210 6.91 8.32 -15.52
C LYS A 210 7.49 7.68 -14.27
N GLN A 211 8.81 7.67 -14.16
CA GLN A 211 9.53 7.22 -12.97
C GLN A 211 10.15 8.39 -12.20
N GLN A 212 10.10 8.33 -10.87
CA GLN A 212 10.75 9.28 -9.97
C GLN A 212 11.47 8.52 -8.86
N ILE A 213 12.68 8.93 -8.52
CA ILE A 213 13.50 8.28 -7.48
C ILE A 213 13.92 9.33 -6.45
N LEU A 214 13.76 8.99 -5.17
CA LEU A 214 14.30 9.73 -4.03
C LEU A 214 15.26 8.80 -3.28
N THR A 215 16.38 9.31 -2.78
CA THR A 215 17.37 8.52 -2.04
C THR A 215 17.62 9.08 -0.65
N ASN A 216 18.19 8.27 0.23
CA ASN A 216 18.63 8.67 1.58
C ASN A 216 17.51 9.35 2.41
N GLN A 217 16.31 8.77 2.41
CA GLN A 217 15.18 9.31 3.16
C GLN A 217 15.22 8.84 4.62
N LYS A 218 14.68 9.68 5.52
CA LYS A 218 14.58 9.35 6.95
C LYS A 218 13.41 8.39 7.19
N ILE A 219 13.54 7.56 8.21
CA ILE A 219 12.51 6.67 8.75
C ILE A 219 11.55 7.40 9.69
N ASN A 220 10.44 6.76 10.06
CA ASN A 220 9.41 7.22 11.00
C ASN A 220 8.85 8.59 10.59
N ARG A 221 8.41 8.64 9.33
CA ARG A 221 7.91 9.83 8.67
C ARG A 221 6.74 9.51 7.77
N PHE A 222 5.77 10.41 7.80
CA PHE A 222 4.79 10.57 6.74
C PHE A 222 5.30 11.61 5.75
N ILE A 223 5.42 11.24 4.47
CA ILE A 223 5.86 12.12 3.40
C ILE A 223 4.81 12.20 2.30
N ILE A 224 4.66 13.39 1.74
CA ILE A 224 3.85 13.63 0.54
C ILE A 224 4.81 13.83 -0.62
N ILE A 225 4.75 12.95 -1.62
CA ILE A 225 5.59 13.06 -2.81
C ILE A 225 4.72 13.59 -3.95
N THR A 226 5.06 14.78 -4.43
CA THR A 226 4.41 15.37 -5.60
C THR A 226 5.12 14.91 -6.86
N GLU A 227 4.34 14.55 -7.88
CA GLU A 227 4.84 14.20 -9.19
C GLU A 227 5.67 15.36 -9.76
N SER A 228 6.94 15.10 -10.04
CA SER A 228 7.79 16.08 -10.67
C SER A 228 7.26 16.42 -12.05
N GLN A 229 7.23 17.71 -12.39
CA GLN A 229 7.02 18.14 -13.76
C GLN A 229 8.36 17.98 -14.50
N ASN A 230 8.39 17.25 -15.62
CA ASN A 230 9.50 17.43 -16.55
C ASN A 230 9.34 18.84 -17.11
N ARG A 231 10.16 19.80 -16.66
CA ARG A 231 10.42 20.98 -17.49
C ARG A 231 11.00 20.43 -18.78
N SER A 232 10.30 20.61 -19.89
CA SER A 232 10.80 20.13 -21.17
C SER A 232 12.17 20.77 -21.43
N ALA A 233 13.16 19.99 -21.86
CA ALA A 233 14.45 20.54 -22.30
C ALA A 233 14.27 21.63 -23.37
N LEU A 234 13.16 21.57 -24.14
CA LEU A 234 12.76 22.60 -25.10
C LEU A 234 12.53 23.97 -24.44
N THR A 235 12.00 24.04 -23.22
CA THR A 235 11.76 25.31 -22.51
C THR A 235 13.08 25.97 -22.09
N GLU A 236 14.07 25.16 -21.69
CA GLU A 236 15.42 25.64 -21.34
C GLU A 236 16.23 26.03 -22.59
N MET A 237 16.13 25.24 -23.66
CA MET A 237 16.76 25.55 -24.94
C MET A 237 16.17 26.81 -25.58
N TRP A 238 14.86 27.05 -25.45
CA TRP A 238 14.24 28.30 -25.88
C TRP A 238 14.77 29.50 -25.10
N LEU A 239 14.90 29.39 -23.77
CA LEU A 239 15.45 30.45 -22.94
C LEU A 239 16.91 30.76 -23.32
N LEU A 240 17.73 29.73 -23.52
CA LEU A 240 19.12 29.86 -23.98
C LEU A 240 19.20 30.48 -25.39
N GLY A 241 18.28 30.11 -26.29
CA GLY A 241 18.18 30.69 -27.62
C GLY A 241 17.84 32.18 -27.61
N VAL A 242 16.88 32.58 -26.77
CA VAL A 242 16.48 33.99 -26.60
C VAL A 242 17.63 34.81 -26.00
N ILE A 243 18.31 34.28 -24.97
CA ILE A 243 19.49 34.93 -24.37
C ILE A 243 20.62 35.05 -25.41
N GLY A 244 20.87 34.01 -26.20
CA GLY A 244 21.88 34.01 -27.27
C GLY A 244 21.61 35.07 -28.33
N LEU A 245 20.36 35.20 -28.80
CA LEU A 245 19.95 36.24 -29.74
C LEU A 245 20.10 37.65 -29.16
N PHE A 246 19.80 37.83 -27.87
CA PHE A 246 19.96 39.11 -27.18
C PHE A 246 21.45 39.52 -27.10
N ILE A 247 22.32 38.58 -26.75
CA ILE A 247 23.78 38.80 -26.71
C ILE A 247 24.31 39.14 -28.11
N LEU A 248 23.89 38.42 -29.15
CA LEU A 248 24.28 38.72 -30.53
C LEU A 248 23.83 40.11 -30.97
N GLY A 249 22.62 40.53 -30.59
CA GLY A 249 22.12 41.88 -30.85
C GLY A 249 22.96 42.97 -30.17
N ILE A 250 23.39 42.74 -28.92
CA ILE A 250 24.30 43.66 -28.19
C ILE A 250 25.66 43.74 -28.89
N ILE A 251 26.24 42.60 -29.27
CA ILE A 251 27.54 42.55 -29.96
C ILE A 251 27.45 43.31 -31.29
N PHE A 252 26.39 43.08 -32.08
CA PHE A 252 26.16 43.79 -33.34
C PHE A 252 26.01 45.30 -33.16
N TRP A 253 25.31 45.74 -32.10
CA TRP A 253 25.17 47.16 -31.80
C TRP A 253 26.51 47.80 -31.41
N ILE A 254 27.32 47.12 -30.58
CA ILE A 254 28.65 47.59 -30.18
C ILE A 254 29.59 47.67 -31.38
N THR A 255 29.62 46.67 -32.25
CA THR A 255 30.47 46.66 -33.45
C THR A 255 30.05 47.72 -34.46
N LYS A 256 28.75 47.90 -34.70
CA LYS A 256 28.23 48.97 -35.56
C LYS A 256 28.61 50.36 -35.03
N LYS A 257 28.49 50.58 -33.72
CA LYS A 257 28.84 51.86 -33.08
C LYS A 257 30.34 52.19 -33.17
N ARG A 258 31.21 51.17 -33.11
CA ARG A 258 32.67 51.32 -33.32
C ARG A 258 33.07 51.60 -34.76
N MET A 259 32.27 51.19 -35.75
CA MET A 259 32.54 51.47 -37.17
C MET A 259 32.02 52.85 -37.63
N SER A 260 31.17 53.49 -36.83
CA SER A 260 30.61 54.83 -37.10
C SER A 260 31.35 55.99 -36.41
N THR A 261 32.50 55.70 -35.77
CA THR A 261 33.41 56.65 -35.13
C THR A 261 34.77 56.52 -35.77
#